data_AF-A0A067H3T2-F1
#
_entry.id   AF-A0A067H3T2-F1
#
_cell.length_a   1.000
_cell.length_b   1.000
_cell.length_c   1.000
_cell.angle_alpha   90.00
_cell.angle_beta   90.00
_cell.angle_gamma   90.00
#
_symmetry.space_group_name_H-M   'P 1'
#
loop_
_entity.id
_entity.type
_entity.pdbx_description
1 polymer ?
#
loop_
_entity_poly.entity_id
_entity_poly.type
_entity_poly.pdbx_seq_one_letter_code
_entity_poly.pdbx_strand_id
1 'polypeptide(L)'
;HDLACCCKAKLTGVRKLSYNYLDVAFEPFGDHWRQMQKSCVIELFSMKRVQSFQFIREEEVASLVNSISQASSSASPADLSQKIFALSGSIQFRVAFGRRFQGVIFDNHKFHE
;
A
#
# COMPACT_ATOMS: atom_id res chain seq x y z
N HIS A 1 17.97 -7.51 -26.56
CA HIS A 1 17.17 -6.30 -26.88
C HIS A 1 16.15 -6.02 -25.77
N ASP A 2 15.47 -7.03 -25.21
CA ASP A 2 14.50 -6.89 -24.10
C ASP A 2 15.02 -6.23 -22.81
N LEU A 3 16.22 -6.60 -22.34
CA LEU A 3 16.79 -6.07 -21.09
C LEU A 3 16.92 -4.54 -21.08
N ALA A 4 17.16 -3.92 -22.23
CA ALA A 4 17.29 -2.47 -22.33
C ALA A 4 15.96 -1.73 -22.09
N CYS A 5 14.82 -2.37 -22.37
CA CYS A 5 13.48 -1.83 -22.13
C CYS A 5 13.00 -2.13 -20.70
N CYS A 6 13.48 -3.22 -20.10
CA CYS A 6 13.16 -3.56 -18.71
C CYS A 6 13.93 -2.68 -17.72
N CYS A 7 15.11 -2.16 -18.07
CA CYS A 7 15.90 -1.32 -17.16
C CYS A 7 15.17 -0.03 -16.72
N LYS A 8 15.05 0.17 -15.40
CA LYS A 8 14.42 1.35 -14.82
C LYS A 8 15.30 2.59 -15.00
N ALA A 9 14.66 3.74 -15.22
CA ALA A 9 15.36 5.02 -15.34
C ALA A 9 16.16 5.32 -14.08
N LYS A 10 17.46 5.60 -14.24
CA LYS A 10 18.38 5.88 -13.14
C LYS A 10 18.23 7.33 -12.68
N LEU A 11 17.22 7.58 -11.84
CA LEU A 11 16.96 8.89 -11.27
C LEU A 11 17.72 9.07 -9.95
N THR A 12 18.34 10.24 -9.74
CA THR A 12 19.08 10.55 -8.51
C THR A 12 18.22 10.46 -7.25
N GLY A 13 16.96 10.90 -7.32
CA GLY A 13 16.01 10.79 -6.21
C GLY A 13 15.71 9.34 -5.83
N VAL A 14 15.41 8.51 -6.84
CA VAL A 14 15.17 7.07 -6.66
C VAL A 14 16.40 6.41 -6.05
N ARG A 15 17.59 6.67 -6.59
CA ARG A 15 18.86 6.14 -6.05
C ARG A 15 19.00 6.39 -4.55
N LYS A 16 18.62 7.58 -4.07
CA LYS A 16 18.75 7.94 -2.65
C LYS A 16 17.67 7.29 -1.78
N LEU A 17 16.42 7.28 -2.24
CA LEU A 17 15.29 6.68 -1.52
C LEU A 17 15.40 5.16 -1.42
N SER A 18 16.03 4.56 -2.41
CA SER A 18 15.99 3.12 -2.66
C SER A 18 17.31 2.44 -2.31
N TYR A 19 18.09 3.08 -1.42
CA TYR A 19 19.38 2.60 -0.92
C TYR A 19 20.33 2.18 -2.04
N ASN A 20 20.53 3.07 -3.02
CA ASN A 20 21.34 2.83 -4.21
C ASN A 20 20.79 1.67 -5.08
N TYR A 21 19.47 1.62 -5.27
CA TYR A 21 18.77 0.59 -6.04
C TYR A 21 18.86 -0.82 -5.45
N LEU A 22 18.93 -0.94 -4.13
CA LEU A 22 18.93 -2.23 -3.42
C LEU A 22 17.53 -2.61 -2.90
N ASP A 23 16.51 -1.84 -3.26
CA ASP A 23 15.12 -2.09 -2.91
C ASP A 23 14.41 -2.98 -3.96
N VAL A 24 13.28 -3.57 -3.57
CA VAL A 24 12.48 -4.44 -4.45
C VAL A 24 11.89 -3.73 -5.67
N ALA A 25 11.61 -2.44 -5.57
CA ALA A 25 10.84 -1.70 -6.56
C ALA A 25 11.72 -1.04 -7.63
N PHE A 26 12.95 -0.64 -7.33
CA PHE A 26 13.82 0.12 -8.22
C PHE A 26 15.15 -0.53 -8.57
N GLU A 27 15.45 -1.71 -8.03
CA GLU A 27 16.62 -2.47 -8.46
C GLU A 27 16.59 -2.78 -9.98
N PRO A 28 17.74 -2.65 -10.68
CA PRO A 28 17.87 -3.07 -12.07
C PRO A 28 17.63 -4.57 -12.26
N PHE A 29 17.23 -4.96 -13.47
CA PHE A 29 17.01 -6.38 -13.78
C PHE A 29 18.31 -7.18 -13.63
N GLY A 30 18.25 -8.26 -12.84
CA GLY A 30 19.37 -9.16 -12.56
C GLY A 30 18.93 -10.32 -11.67
N ASP A 31 19.85 -11.21 -11.33
CA ASP A 31 19.55 -12.40 -10.52
C ASP A 31 19.08 -12.04 -9.10
N HIS A 32 19.67 -11.01 -8.50
CA HIS A 32 19.28 -10.52 -7.19
C HIS A 32 17.84 -9.98 -7.19
N TRP A 33 17.49 -9.12 -8.15
CA TRP A 33 16.11 -8.65 -8.34
C TRP A 33 15.12 -9.82 -8.53
N ARG A 34 15.46 -10.83 -9.36
CA ARG A 34 14.61 -12.02 -9.56
C ARG A 34 14.40 -12.80 -8.27
N GLN A 35 15.45 -12.97 -7.47
CA GLN A 35 15.39 -13.66 -6.19
C GLN A 35 14.52 -12.89 -5.19
N MET A 36 14.70 -11.57 -5.09
CA MET A 36 13.90 -10.72 -4.20
C MET A 36 12.42 -10.73 -4.60
N GLN A 37 12.11 -10.61 -5.90
CA GLN A 37 10.73 -10.73 -6.40
C GLN A 37 10.11 -12.10 -6.07
N LYS A 38 10.87 -13.18 -6.28
CA LYS A 38 10.40 -14.53 -5.95
C LYS A 38 10.06 -14.67 -4.47
N SER A 39 10.92 -14.16 -3.59
CA SER A 39 10.67 -14.15 -2.14
C SER A 39 9.41 -13.36 -1.79
N CYS A 40 9.22 -12.16 -2.34
CA CYS A 40 8.01 -11.38 -2.11
C CYS A 40 6.75 -12.10 -2.57
N VAL A 41 6.76 -12.71 -3.76
CA VAL A 41 5.59 -13.42 -4.30
C VAL A 41 5.23 -14.63 -3.44
N ILE A 42 6.22 -15.42 -3.01
CA ILE A 42 5.95 -16.64 -2.23
C ILE A 42 5.52 -16.28 -0.79
N GLU A 43 6.22 -15.35 -0.15
CA GLU A 43 6.01 -15.10 1.28
C GLU A 43 4.91 -14.08 1.57
N LEU A 44 4.82 -13.02 0.76
CA LEU A 44 3.92 -11.88 1.02
C LEU A 44 2.67 -11.93 0.15
N PHE A 45 2.80 -12.30 -1.13
CA PHE A 45 1.71 -12.21 -2.11
C PHE A 45 1.15 -13.57 -2.55
N SER A 46 1.48 -14.66 -1.84
CA SER A 46 0.92 -15.96 -2.18
C SER A 46 -0.57 -16.01 -1.86
N MET A 47 -1.32 -16.82 -2.61
CA MET A 47 -2.76 -17.01 -2.38
C MET A 47 -3.06 -17.40 -0.93
N LYS A 48 -2.24 -18.27 -0.34
CA LYS A 48 -2.34 -18.67 1.06
C LYS A 48 -2.19 -17.47 2.00
N ARG A 49 -1.22 -16.59 1.74
CA ARG A 49 -1.01 -15.37 2.55
C ARG A 49 -2.19 -14.39 2.36
N VAL A 50 -2.64 -14.17 1.13
CA VAL A 50 -3.78 -13.27 0.82
C VAL A 50 -5.08 -13.75 1.49
N GLN A 51 -5.32 -15.06 1.51
CA GLN A 51 -6.46 -15.68 2.20
C GLN A 51 -6.33 -15.58 3.72
N SER A 52 -5.11 -15.73 4.27
CA SER A 52 -4.89 -15.58 5.71
C SER A 52 -5.27 -14.20 6.26
N PHE A 53 -5.25 -13.17 5.42
CA PHE A 53 -5.66 -11.80 5.76
C PHE A 53 -7.07 -11.43 5.29
N GLN A 54 -7.89 -12.41 4.88
CA GLN A 54 -9.26 -12.15 4.44
C GLN A 54 -10.10 -11.46 5.53
N PHE A 55 -9.98 -11.91 6.77
CA PHE A 55 -10.70 -11.32 7.92
C PHE A 55 -10.41 -9.83 8.09
N ILE A 56 -9.18 -9.38 7.79
CA ILE A 56 -8.82 -7.95 7.86
C ILE A 56 -9.66 -7.17 6.85
N ARG A 57 -9.76 -7.65 5.61
CA ARG A 57 -10.54 -6.97 4.57
C ARG A 57 -12.02 -6.94 4.93
N GLU A 58 -12.56 -8.03 5.43
CA GLU A 58 -13.95 -8.12 5.86
C GLU A 58 -14.26 -7.10 6.97
N GLU A 59 -13.41 -7.02 7.99
CA GLU A 59 -13.58 -6.05 9.08
C GLU A 59 -13.48 -4.59 8.61
N GLU A 60 -12.46 -4.26 7.81
CA GLU A 60 -12.26 -2.88 7.36
C GLU A 60 -13.36 -2.43 6.38
N VAL A 61 -13.83 -3.32 5.51
CA VAL A 61 -14.95 -3.05 4.60
C VAL A 61 -16.27 -2.91 5.37
N ALA A 62 -16.53 -3.75 6.37
CA ALA A 62 -17.70 -3.60 7.23
C ALA A 62 -17.70 -2.25 7.97
N SER A 63 -16.54 -1.82 8.48
CA SER A 63 -16.35 -0.50 9.09
C SER A 63 -16.64 0.64 8.11
N LEU A 64 -16.15 0.54 6.87
CA LEU A 64 -16.44 1.51 5.81
C LEU A 64 -17.94 1.59 5.50
N VAL A 65 -18.61 0.45 5.29
CA VAL A 65 -20.05 0.40 4.99
C VAL A 65 -20.86 1.01 6.12
N ASN A 66 -20.52 0.70 7.38
CA ASN A 66 -21.15 1.32 8.54
C ASN A 66 -20.96 2.85 8.54
N SER A 67 -19.75 3.33 8.25
CA SER A 67 -19.47 4.77 8.17
C SER A 67 -20.28 5.47 7.07
N ILE A 68 -20.43 4.84 5.90
CA ILE A 68 -21.25 5.37 4.80
C ILE A 68 -22.73 5.37 5.18
N SER A 69 -23.22 4.28 5.80
CA SER A 69 -24.60 4.18 6.27
C SER A 69 -24.94 5.30 7.27
N GLN A 70 -24.06 5.57 8.23
CA GLN A 70 -24.26 6.66 9.20
C GLN A 70 -24.26 8.05 8.56
N ALA A 71 -23.39 8.29 7.56
CA ALA A 71 -23.41 9.54 6.80
C ALA A 71 -24.70 9.70 6.01
N SER A 72 -25.19 8.60 5.40
CA SER A 72 -26.48 8.59 4.71
C SER A 72 -27.66 8.88 5.64
N SER A 73 -27.65 8.34 6.87
CA SER A 73 -28.72 8.59 7.86
C SER A 73 -28.75 10.04 8.35
N SER A 74 -27.61 10.73 8.36
CA SER A 74 -27.50 12.13 8.77
C SER A 74 -27.65 13.13 7.60
N ALA A 75 -27.99 12.64 6.39
CA ALA A 75 -28.03 13.44 5.16
C ALA A 75 -26.75 14.23 4.89
N SER A 76 -25.62 13.75 5.41
CA SER A 76 -24.30 14.36 5.29
C SER A 76 -23.61 13.84 4.01
N PRO A 77 -23.04 14.72 3.17
CA PRO A 77 -22.21 14.31 2.05
C PRO A 77 -21.00 13.49 2.54
N ALA A 78 -20.85 12.27 2.03
CA ALA A 78 -19.70 11.42 2.32
C ALA A 78 -18.61 11.59 1.25
N ASP A 79 -17.41 12.01 1.65
CA ASP A 79 -16.23 11.96 0.77
C ASP A 79 -15.75 10.51 0.63
N LEU A 80 -16.07 9.89 -0.51
CA LEU A 80 -15.68 8.52 -0.82
C LEU A 80 -14.18 8.40 -1.10
N SER A 81 -13.53 9.43 -1.66
CA SER A 81 -12.10 9.42 -1.94
C SER A 81 -11.31 9.31 -0.64
N GLN A 82 -11.66 10.13 0.35
CA GLN A 82 -11.04 10.09 1.68
C GLN A 82 -11.28 8.73 2.35
N LYS A 83 -12.51 8.21 2.29
CA LYS A 83 -12.88 6.93 2.90
C LYS A 83 -12.16 5.72 2.26
N ILE A 84 -12.03 5.69 0.94
CA ILE A 84 -11.32 4.62 0.21
C ILE A 84 -9.81 4.68 0.49
N PHE A 85 -9.25 5.90 0.57
CA PHE A 85 -7.85 6.07 0.94
C PHE A 85 -7.58 5.56 2.36
N ALA A 86 -8.45 5.91 3.32
CA ALA A 86 -8.38 5.41 4.69
C ALA A 86 -8.52 3.87 4.76
N LEU A 87 -9.46 3.28 4.00
CA LEU A 87 -9.61 1.83 3.90
C LEU A 87 -8.31 1.16 3.43
N SER A 88 -7.72 1.68 2.35
CA SER A 88 -6.49 1.15 1.77
C SER A 88 -5.33 1.21 2.78
N GLY A 89 -5.17 2.35 3.45
CA GLY A 89 -4.19 2.53 4.52
C GLY A 89 -4.40 1.56 5.68
N SER A 90 -5.63 1.45 6.21
CA SER A 90 -5.94 0.54 7.31
C SER A 90 -5.63 -0.92 6.98
N ILE A 91 -6.00 -1.39 5.78
CA ILE A 91 -5.69 -2.76 5.35
C ILE A 91 -4.18 -2.94 5.26
N GLN A 92 -3.45 -2.04 4.61
CA GLN A 92 -1.99 -2.12 4.47
C GLN A 92 -1.29 -2.13 5.83
N PHE A 93 -1.67 -1.24 6.74
CA PHE A 93 -1.08 -1.17 8.08
C PHE A 93 -1.34 -2.44 8.90
N ARG A 94 -2.55 -2.98 8.82
CA ARG A 94 -2.88 -4.22 9.53
C ARG A 94 -2.16 -5.42 8.95
N VAL A 95 -2.03 -5.50 7.63
CA VAL A 95 -1.32 -6.60 6.97
C VAL A 95 0.18 -6.51 7.23
N ALA A 96 0.79 -5.32 7.13
CA ALA A 96 2.23 -5.13 7.26
C ALA A 96 2.71 -5.11 8.71
N PHE A 97 1.95 -4.49 9.63
CA PHE A 97 2.38 -4.22 10.99
C PHE A 97 1.51 -4.87 12.07
N GLY A 98 0.42 -5.54 11.70
CA GLY A 98 -0.50 -6.18 12.65
C GLY A 98 -1.32 -5.21 13.51
N ARG A 99 -1.32 -3.91 13.19
CA ARG A 99 -1.99 -2.86 13.98
C ARG A 99 -2.99 -2.09 13.13
N ARG A 100 -4.10 -1.67 13.75
CA ARG A 100 -5.06 -0.75 13.14
C ARG A 100 -4.45 0.63 13.01
N PHE A 101 -4.71 1.28 11.89
CA PHE A 101 -4.33 2.68 11.67
C PHE A 101 -5.31 3.57 12.45
N GLN A 102 -4.90 4.10 13.60
CA GLN A 102 -5.59 5.24 14.21
C GLN A 102 -5.16 6.48 13.42
N GLY A 103 -6.04 6.98 12.54
CA GLY A 103 -5.73 8.01 11.56
C GLY A 103 -5.42 9.39 12.13
N VAL A 104 -4.19 9.59 12.64
CA VAL A 104 -3.73 10.88 13.18
C VAL A 104 -2.49 11.44 12.44
N ILE A 105 -2.09 10.89 11.29
CA ILE A 105 -0.76 11.20 10.71
C ILE A 105 -0.83 12.06 9.44
N PHE A 106 -2.00 12.22 8.82
CA PHE A 106 -2.18 13.20 7.74
C PHE A 106 -3.12 14.30 8.19
N ASP A 107 -2.75 15.00 9.26
CA ASP A 107 -3.19 16.38 9.37
C ASP A 107 -2.76 17.06 8.07
N ASN A 108 -3.73 17.66 7.37
CA ASN A 108 -3.54 18.51 6.21
C ASN A 108 -2.82 19.80 6.61
N HIS A 109 -1.68 19.70 7.30
CA HIS A 109 -0.70 20.75 7.32
C HIS A 109 -0.18 20.85 5.89
N LYS A 110 -0.87 21.69 5.11
CA LYS A 110 -0.38 22.28 3.87
C LYS A 110 1.11 22.52 4.06
N PHE A 111 1.93 21.91 3.22
CA PHE A 111 3.29 22.37 3.01
C PHE A 111 3.18 23.81 2.51
N HIS A 112 3.21 24.78 3.41
CA HIS A 112 3.53 26.16 3.07
C HIS A 112 5.04 26.17 2.84
N GLU A 113 5.42 26.27 1.57
CA GLU A 113 6.62 27.05 1.21
C GLU A 113 6.40 28.52 1.56
#